data_AF-A2E8A7-F1
#
_entry.id   AF-A2E8A7-F1
#
_cell.length_a   1.000
_cell.length_b   1.000
_cell.length_c   1.000
_cell.angle_alpha   90.00
_cell.angle_beta   90.00
_cell.angle_gamma   90.00
#
_symmetry.space_group_name_H-M   'P 1'
#
loop_
_entity.id
_entity.type
_entity.pdbx_description
1 polymer ?
#
loop_
_entity_poly.entity_id
_entity_poly.type
_entity_poly.pdbx_seq_one_letter_code
_entity_poly.pdbx_strand_id
1 'polypeptide(L)'
;MDPNVLWHFELVYKNGKEFYKIRNEATGMYMTSSNGWTSTVHTDSPMLYEVIPFYQENTYLIVQDGGKPVHAQENWHFMVT
;
A
#
# COMPACT_ATOMS: atom_id res chain seq x y z
N MET A 1 -18.41 11.35 0.85
CA MET A 1 -17.25 10.71 0.22
C MET A 1 -17.37 9.20 0.43
N ASP A 2 -17.04 8.37 -0.56
CA ASP A 2 -17.15 6.91 -0.43
C ASP A 2 -15.98 6.39 0.44
N PRO A 3 -16.24 5.75 1.59
CA PRO A 3 -15.17 5.25 2.46
C PRO A 3 -14.34 4.12 1.81
N ASN A 4 -14.84 3.47 0.74
CA ASN A 4 -14.08 2.44 0.04
C ASN A 4 -12.92 3.00 -0.78
N VAL A 5 -12.95 4.29 -1.15
CA VAL A 5 -11.85 4.94 -1.87
C VAL A 5 -10.82 5.60 -0.95
N LEU A 6 -11.07 5.60 0.37
CA LEU A 6 -10.20 6.21 1.36
C LEU A 6 -9.18 5.19 1.90
N TRP A 7 -7.90 5.56 1.82
CA TRP A 7 -6.78 4.74 2.28
C TRP A 7 -5.88 5.54 3.22
N HIS A 8 -5.50 4.91 4.33
CA HIS A 8 -4.64 5.49 5.36
C HIS A 8 -3.24 4.91 5.27
N PHE A 9 -2.25 5.80 5.28
CA PHE A 9 -0.84 5.47 5.30
C PHE A 9 -0.31 5.59 6.73
N GLU A 10 -0.13 4.46 7.38
CA GLU A 10 0.35 4.39 8.75
C GLU A 10 1.87 4.18 8.76
N LEU A 11 2.60 5.23 9.14
CA LEU A 11 4.07 5.25 9.17
C LEU A 11 4.64 4.26 10.19
N VAL A 12 5.66 3.51 9.77
CA VAL A 12 6.43 2.55 10.56
C VAL A 12 7.91 2.73 10.24
N TYR A 13 8.73 2.93 11.27
CA TYR A 13 10.19 2.94 11.13
C TYR A 13 10.75 1.53 11.36
N LYS A 14 11.50 0.99 10.41
CA LYS A 14 12.20 -0.30 10.51
C LYS A 14 13.61 -0.16 9.97
N ASN A 15 14.62 -0.54 10.76
CA ASN A 15 16.04 -0.46 10.37
C ASN A 15 16.47 0.93 9.87
N GLY A 16 15.94 2.01 10.46
CA GLY A 16 16.26 3.39 10.08
C GLY A 16 15.63 3.86 8.77
N LYS A 17 14.72 3.08 8.17
CA LYS A 17 13.96 3.45 6.97
C LYS A 17 12.47 3.59 7.28
N GLU A 18 11.81 4.43 6.49
CA GLU A 18 10.36 4.64 6.54
C GLU A 18 9.63 3.58 5.72
N PHE A 19 8.61 3.00 6.33
CA PHE A 19 7.67 2.08 5.72
C PHE A 19 6.25 2.47 6.09
N TYR A 20 5.28 1.94 5.36
CA TYR A 20 3.87 2.22 5.58
C TYR A 20 3.06 0.94 5.60
N LYS A 21 2.13 0.86 6.55
CA LYS A 21 0.97 -0.03 6.45
C LYS A 21 -0.15 0.76 5.77
N ILE A 22 -0.83 0.15 4.80
CA ILE A 22 -1.85 0.84 4.00
C ILE A 22 -3.21 0.23 4.35
N ARG A 23 -4.08 0.98 5.04
CA ARG A 23 -5.37 0.51 5.56
C ARG A 23 -6.53 1.16 4.82
N ASN A 24 -7.53 0.39 4.42
CA ASN A 24 -8.76 0.94 3.85
C ASN A 24 -9.70 1.44 4.97
N GLU A 25 -10.33 2.61 4.77
CA GLU A 25 -11.22 3.20 5.78
C GLU A 25 -12.51 2.39 5.97
N ALA A 26 -13.19 2.00 4.89
CA ALA A 26 -14.47 1.29 4.98
C ALA A 26 -14.37 -0.06 5.70
N THR A 27 -13.30 -0.81 5.43
CA THR A 27 -13.16 -2.18 5.91
C THR A 27 -12.26 -2.31 7.14
N GLY A 28 -11.42 -1.30 7.42
CA GLY A 28 -10.41 -1.36 8.46
C GLY A 28 -9.28 -2.36 8.18
N MET A 29 -9.26 -2.98 7.00
CA MET A 29 -8.31 -4.01 6.64
C MET A 29 -7.07 -3.43 5.95
N TYR A 30 -5.90 -4.08 6.08
CA TYR A 30 -4.66 -3.66 5.44
C TYR A 30 -4.38 -4.32 4.09
N MET A 31 -3.87 -3.55 3.13
CA MET A 31 -3.30 -4.06 1.88
C MET A 31 -2.23 -5.12 2.20
N THR A 32 -2.31 -6.27 1.53
CA THR A 32 -1.27 -7.29 1.57
C THR A 32 -0.94 -7.76 0.17
N SER A 33 0.34 -8.07 -0.06
CA SER A 33 0.83 -8.51 -1.36
C SER A 33 1.74 -9.73 -1.25
N SER A 34 1.30 -10.87 -1.78
CA SER A 34 2.05 -12.13 -1.79
C SER A 34 2.53 -12.44 -3.20
N ASN A 35 3.78 -12.89 -3.37
CA ASN A 35 4.38 -13.23 -4.66
C ASN A 35 4.27 -12.13 -5.74
N GLY A 36 4.33 -10.86 -5.33
CA GLY A 36 4.16 -9.71 -6.21
C GLY A 36 2.70 -9.37 -6.52
N TRP A 37 1.73 -10.10 -5.99
CA TRP A 37 0.29 -9.89 -6.22
C TRP A 37 -0.41 -9.36 -4.99
N THR A 38 -1.30 -8.39 -5.15
CA THR A 38 -2.20 -7.96 -4.05
C THR A 38 -3.34 -8.96 -3.94
N SER A 39 -3.29 -9.86 -2.96
CA SER A 39 -4.20 -11.01 -2.93
C SER A 39 -5.38 -10.86 -1.97
N THR A 40 -5.22 -10.09 -0.89
CA THR A 40 -6.28 -9.99 0.14
C THR A 40 -5.99 -8.90 1.15
N VAL A 41 -6.99 -8.56 1.96
CA VAL A 41 -6.91 -7.58 3.02
C VAL A 41 -6.99 -8.33 4.37
N HIS A 42 -5.96 -8.25 5.22
CA HIS A 42 -5.89 -9.00 6.49
C HIS A 42 -5.71 -8.04 7.68
N THR A 43 -6.31 -8.37 8.83
CA THR A 43 -6.24 -7.54 10.05
C THR A 43 -4.95 -7.77 10.85
N ASP A 44 -4.41 -9.00 10.83
CA ASP A 44 -3.45 -9.45 11.85
C ASP A 44 -2.01 -9.54 11.35
N SER A 45 -1.77 -9.30 10.05
CA SER A 45 -0.44 -9.37 9.45
C SER A 45 -0.27 -8.34 8.33
N PRO A 46 -0.28 -7.04 8.67
CA PRO A 46 -0.08 -5.98 7.69
C PRO A 46 1.32 -6.05 7.10
N MET A 47 1.41 -5.91 5.77
CA MET A 47 2.70 -5.79 5.10
C MET A 47 3.21 -4.35 5.16
N LEU A 48 4.54 -4.23 5.07
CA LEU A 48 5.23 -2.95 5.02
C LEU A 48 5.58 -2.60 3.58
N TYR A 49 5.24 -1.39 3.20
CA TYR A 49 5.48 -0.83 1.87
C TYR A 49 6.41 0.37 1.95
N GLU A 50 7.26 0.53 0.96
CA GLU A 50 7.97 1.78 0.72
C GLU A 50 7.12 2.65 -0.21
N VAL A 51 7.00 3.93 0.11
CA VAL A 51 6.21 4.91 -0.65
C VAL A 51 7.16 5.98 -1.16
N ILE A 52 7.34 6.03 -2.48
CA ILE A 52 8.34 6.87 -3.13
C ILE A 52 7.60 7.97 -3.91
N PRO A 53 7.73 9.25 -3.54
CA PRO A 53 7.11 10.35 -4.27
C PRO A 53 7.81 10.59 -5.61
N PHE A 54 7.04 10.85 -6.67
CA PHE A 54 7.57 11.29 -7.98
C PHE A 54 7.75 12.81 -8.09
N TYR A 55 7.55 13.56 -7.00
CA TYR A 55 7.80 15.00 -6.83
C TYR A 55 7.13 15.99 -7.81
N GLN A 56 6.46 15.51 -8.86
CA GLN A 56 5.86 16.38 -9.88
C GLN A 56 4.32 16.40 -9.86
N GLU A 57 3.62 15.39 -9.32
CA GLU A 57 2.15 15.31 -9.48
C GLU A 57 1.36 14.66 -8.32
N ASN A 58 1.76 14.79 -7.05
CA ASN A 58 1.17 14.02 -5.93
C ASN A 58 1.07 12.50 -6.23
N THR A 59 1.91 12.03 -7.15
CA THR A 59 1.97 10.64 -7.58
C THR A 59 3.03 9.93 -6.77
N TYR A 60 2.69 8.76 -6.26
CA TYR A 60 3.57 7.93 -5.44
C TYR A 60 3.72 6.55 -6.08
N LEU A 61 4.94 6.01 -6.03
CA LEU A 61 5.19 4.60 -6.27
C LEU A 61 5.09 3.84 -4.96
N ILE A 62 4.31 2.77 -4.94
CA ILE A 62 4.22 1.85 -3.80
C ILE A 62 4.96 0.56 -4.18
N VAL A 63 5.95 0.19 -3.37
CA VAL A 63 6.74 -1.04 -3.55
C VAL A 63 6.80 -1.83 -2.25
N GLN A 64 7.07 -3.13 -2.33
CA GLN A 64 7.34 -3.96 -1.16
C GLN A 64 8.74 -3.64 -0.59
N ASP A 65 9.00 -4.09 0.65
CA ASP A 65 10.33 -4.06 1.27
C ASP A 65 11.42 -4.58 0.31
N GLY A 66 12.42 -3.73 0.04
CA GLY A 66 13.51 -4.00 -0.90
C GLY A 66 13.22 -3.58 -2.34
N GLY A 67 12.21 -2.73 -2.58
CA GLY A 67 11.93 -2.13 -3.88
C GLY A 67 11.22 -3.04 -4.90
N LYS A 68 10.62 -4.16 -4.45
CA LYS A 68 9.91 -5.06 -5.38
C LYS A 68 8.57 -4.47 -5.81
N PRO A 69 8.22 -4.50 -7.10
CA PRO A 69 6.96 -3.94 -7.58
C PRO A 69 5.76 -4.70 -6.99
N VAL A 70 4.70 -3.96 -6.71
CA VAL A 70 3.37 -4.53 -6.43
C VAL A 70 2.64 -4.64 -7.76
N HIS A 71 2.39 -5.86 -8.23
CA HIS A 71 1.52 -6.11 -9.37
C HIS A 71 0.07 -6.23 -8.91
N ALA A 72 -0.80 -5.50 -9.59
CA ALA A 72 -2.23 -5.74 -9.54
C ALA A 72 -2.59 -6.64 -10.73
N GLN A 73 -3.25 -7.78 -10.48
CA GLN A 73 -3.62 -8.72 -11.54
C GLN A 73 -4.99 -8.34 -12.14
N GLU A 74 -5.21 -8.76 -13.38
CA GLU A 74 -6.45 -8.73 -14.17
C GLU A 74 -7.67 -8.02 -13.54
N ASN A 75 -7.95 -6.80 -14.00
CA ASN A 75 -9.08 -5.92 -13.62
C ASN A 75 -8.97 -5.17 -12.29
N TRP A 76 -7.80 -5.16 -11.64
CA TRP A 76 -7.56 -4.40 -10.41
C TRP A 76 -6.46 -3.37 -10.68
N HIS A 77 -6.74 -2.08 -10.49
CA HIS A 77 -5.75 -1.01 -10.54
C HIS A 77 -5.77 -0.26 -9.20
N PHE A 78 -4.59 0.00 -8.63
CA PHE A 78 -4.46 0.91 -7.49
C PHE A 78 -3.88 2.22 -8.00
N MET A 79 -4.67 3.29 -7.93
CA MET A 79 -4.23 4.66 -8.15
C MET A 79 -4.47 5.41 -6.85
N VAL A 80 -3.42 6.00 -6.29
CA VAL A 80 -3.52 6.90 -5.14
C VAL A 80 -3.55 8.32 -5.71
N THR A 81 -4.69 9.00 -5.56
CA THR A 81 -4.91 10.41 -5.99
C THR A 81 -5.18 11.29 -4.80
#